data_AF-A0A6G2DFM9-F1
#
_entry.id   AF-A0A6G2DFM9-F1
#
_cell.length_a   1.000
_cell.length_b   1.000
_cell.length_c   1.000
_cell.angle_alpha   90.00
_cell.angle_beta   90.00
_cell.angle_gamma   90.00
#
_symmetry.space_group_name_H-M   'P 1'
#
loop_
_entity.id
_entity.type
_entity.pdbx_description
1 polymer ?
#
loop_
_entity_poly.entity_id
_entity_poly.type
_entity_poly.pdbx_seq_one_letter_code
_entity_poly.pdbx_strand_id
1 'polypeptide(L)'
;LLDRKMDGREKSIIDRVTRLTYQSFKEPSLEEWVFVLSQQPEEEAQNLALDMELYVEGSLDIFSHKTNIQTGSNFLIYNVKKLGDELKQIALM
;
A
#
# COMPACT_ATOMS: atom_id res chain seq x y z
N LEU A 1 -5.73 -2.50 -11.53
CA LEU A 1 -4.46 -1.82 -11.22
C LEU A 1 -3.20 -2.57 -11.66
N LEU A 2 -3.14 -3.90 -11.58
CA LEU A 2 -1.89 -4.68 -11.72
C LEU A 2 -1.41 -4.95 -13.16
N ASP A 3 -2.27 -4.82 -14.17
CA ASP A 3 -1.88 -4.98 -15.59
C ASP A 3 -1.65 -3.63 -16.32
N ARG A 4 -1.82 -2.50 -15.63
CA ARG A 4 -1.61 -1.17 -16.20
C ARG A 4 -0.12 -0.84 -16.18
N LYS A 5 0.44 -0.53 -17.35
CA LYS A 5 1.81 -0.01 -17.46
C LYS A 5 1.90 1.36 -16.77
N MET A 6 2.63 1.44 -15.66
CA MET A 6 2.87 2.70 -14.96
C MET A 6 3.66 3.69 -15.83
N ASP A 7 3.19 4.93 -15.88
CA ASP A 7 3.87 6.04 -16.55
C ASP A 7 5.09 6.52 -15.73
N GLY A 8 6.07 7.16 -16.39
CA GLY A 8 7.25 7.71 -15.73
C GLY A 8 6.91 8.78 -14.68
N ARG A 9 5.82 9.53 -14.89
CA ARG A 9 5.30 10.52 -13.93
C ARG A 9 4.82 9.86 -12.64
N GLU A 10 4.05 8.78 -12.76
CA GLU A 10 3.55 8.02 -11.59
C GLU A 10 4.71 7.46 -10.77
N LYS A 11 5.73 6.93 -11.42
CA LYS A 11 6.95 6.45 -10.73
C LYS A 11 7.64 7.56 -9.95
N SER A 12 7.72 8.76 -10.53
CA SER A 12 8.30 9.93 -9.85
C SER A 12 7.46 10.36 -8.64
N ILE A 13 6.13 10.31 -8.75
CA ILE A 13 5.22 10.63 -7.64
C ILE A 13 5.37 9.59 -6.53
N ILE A 14 5.38 8.29 -6.86
CA ILE A 14 5.56 7.19 -5.90
C ILE A 14 6.88 7.33 -5.13
N ASP A 15 7.99 7.62 -5.81
CA ASP A 15 9.28 7.84 -5.14
C ASP A 15 9.21 9.02 -4.16
N ARG A 16 8.68 10.15 -4.62
CA ARG A 16 8.56 11.37 -3.81
C ARG A 16 7.69 11.15 -2.58
N VAL A 17 6.50 10.57 -2.76
CA VAL A 17 5.56 10.28 -1.68
C VAL A 17 6.18 9.31 -0.69
N THR A 18 6.77 8.21 -1.17
CA THR A 18 7.41 7.22 -0.29
C THR A 18 8.48 7.86 0.59
N ARG A 19 9.34 8.70 0.01
CA ARG A 19 10.38 9.42 0.76
C ARG A 19 9.78 10.40 1.78
N LEU A 20 8.75 11.16 1.43
CA LEU A 20 8.08 12.08 2.35
C LEU A 20 7.38 11.35 3.50
N THR A 21 6.77 10.20 3.22
CA THR A 21 6.12 9.36 4.23
C THR A 21 7.13 8.86 5.26
N TYR A 22 8.25 8.25 4.82
CA TYR A 22 9.28 7.77 5.75
C TYR A 22 10.06 8.89 6.47
N GLN A 23 10.03 10.12 5.97
CA GLN A 23 10.56 11.29 6.69
C GLN A 23 9.62 11.74 7.81
N SER A 24 8.32 11.58 7.63
CA SER A 24 7.28 12.08 8.54
C SER A 24 6.86 11.05 9.58
N PHE A 25 6.97 9.76 9.26
CA PHE A 25 6.50 8.64 10.08
C PHE A 25 7.62 7.62 10.28
N LYS A 26 7.79 7.17 11.54
CA LYS A 26 8.84 6.20 11.91
C LYS A 26 8.56 4.79 11.37
N GLU A 27 7.29 4.39 11.40
CA GLU A 27 6.79 3.08 10.96
C GLU A 27 5.46 3.31 10.23
N PRO A 28 5.50 3.86 9.00
CA PRO A 28 4.29 4.14 8.23
C PRO A 28 3.62 2.85 7.75
N SER A 29 2.30 2.90 7.68
CA SER A 29 1.44 1.96 6.99
C SER A 29 1.02 2.51 5.62
N LEU A 30 0.20 1.76 4.87
CA LEU A 30 -0.35 2.28 3.61
C LEU A 30 -1.34 3.43 3.83
N GLU A 31 -1.95 3.54 5.01
CA GLU A 31 -2.81 4.67 5.36
C GLU A 31 -2.02 5.98 5.35
N GLU A 32 -0.88 6.03 6.06
CA GLU A 32 -0.04 7.22 6.05
C GLU A 32 0.56 7.50 4.67
N TRP A 33 0.81 6.45 3.89
CA TRP A 33 1.30 6.60 2.52
C TRP A 33 0.24 7.22 1.60
N VAL A 34 -1.01 6.75 1.63
CA VAL A 34 -2.12 7.33 0.84
C VAL A 34 -2.47 8.73 1.33
N PHE A 35 -2.39 8.98 2.64
CA PHE A 35 -2.51 10.33 3.17
C PHE A 35 -1.51 11.29 2.51
N VAL A 36 -0.21 10.96 2.50
CA VAL A 36 0.81 11.81 1.85
C VAL A 36 0.61 11.90 0.32
N LEU A 37 0.14 10.83 -0.32
CA LEU A 37 -0.21 10.83 -1.75
C LEU A 37 -1.35 11.81 -2.07
N SER A 38 -2.41 11.81 -1.26
CA SER A 38 -3.56 12.72 -1.43
C SER A 38 -3.21 14.21 -1.28
N GLN A 39 -2.09 14.52 -0.62
CA GLN A 39 -1.61 15.91 -0.48
C GLN A 39 -0.84 16.41 -1.71
N GLN A 40 -0.55 15.53 -2.69
CA GLN A 40 0.18 15.93 -3.89
C GLN A 40 -0.74 16.71 -4.85
N PRO A 41 -0.27 17.83 -5.43
CA PRO A 41 -1.10 18.68 -6.29
C PRO A 41 -1.40 18.08 -7.68
N GLU A 42 -0.66 17.07 -8.11
CA GLU A 42 -0.80 16.46 -9.44
C GLU A 42 -2.08 15.62 -9.57
N GLU A 43 -2.76 15.73 -10.71
CA GLU A 43 -3.98 14.94 -11.00
C GLU A 43 -3.69 13.43 -11.03
N GLU A 44 -2.51 13.04 -11.52
CA GLU A 44 -2.05 11.65 -11.50
C GLU A 44 -1.94 11.09 -10.08
N ALA A 45 -1.60 11.93 -9.09
CA ALA A 45 -1.52 11.51 -7.71
C ALA A 45 -2.92 11.30 -7.10
N GLN A 46 -3.88 12.17 -7.44
CA GLN A 46 -5.27 12.03 -7.00
C GLN A 46 -5.93 10.79 -7.60
N ASN A 47 -5.69 10.53 -8.90
CA ASN A 47 -6.16 9.30 -9.55
C ASN A 47 -5.55 8.05 -8.91
N LEU A 48 -4.25 8.08 -8.58
CA LEU A 48 -3.59 6.97 -7.90
C LEU A 48 -4.13 6.77 -6.47
N ALA A 49 -4.48 7.85 -5.75
CA ALA A 49 -5.06 7.75 -4.41
C ALA A 49 -6.45 7.09 -4.44
N LEU A 50 -7.30 7.47 -5.41
CA LEU A 50 -8.61 6.85 -5.64
C LEU A 50 -8.48 5.35 -5.97
N ASP A 51 -7.52 5.01 -6.84
CA ASP A 51 -7.19 3.64 -7.19
C ASP A 51 -6.77 2.80 -5.95
N MET A 52 -6.15 3.43 -4.94
CA MET A 52 -5.69 2.79 -3.71
C MET A 52 -6.76 2.70 -2.62
N GLU A 53 -7.87 3.44 -2.72
CA GLU A 53 -8.92 3.51 -1.70
C GLU A 53 -9.44 2.11 -1.31
N LEU A 54 -9.69 1.24 -2.30
CA LEU A 54 -10.18 -0.12 -2.07
C LEU A 54 -9.25 -0.96 -1.17
N TYR A 55 -7.94 -0.73 -1.25
CA TYR A 55 -6.91 -1.49 -0.56
C TYR A 55 -6.41 -0.83 0.73
N VAL A 56 -6.85 0.39 1.00
CA VAL A 56 -6.39 1.16 2.18
C VAL A 56 -7.51 1.42 3.18
N GLU A 57 -8.65 1.91 2.71
CA GLU A 57 -9.84 2.19 3.56
C GLU A 57 -11.05 1.32 3.16
N GLY A 58 -10.97 0.65 2.01
CA GLY A 58 -12.02 -0.18 1.46
C GLY A 58 -12.06 -1.60 2.02
N SER A 59 -12.79 -2.48 1.32
CA SER A 59 -13.03 -3.85 1.76
C SER A 59 -11.83 -4.79 1.64
N LEU A 60 -10.71 -4.34 1.06
CA LEU A 60 -9.48 -5.11 0.84
C LEU A 60 -8.27 -4.53 1.61
N ASP A 61 -8.54 -3.86 2.73
CA ASP A 61 -7.58 -3.15 3.59
C ASP A 61 -6.65 -4.05 4.44
N ILE A 62 -6.57 -5.35 4.16
CA ILE A 62 -5.82 -6.33 4.98
C ILE A 62 -4.33 -5.95 5.12
N PHE A 63 -3.76 -5.22 4.16
CA PHE A 63 -2.37 -4.77 4.15
C PHE A 63 -2.17 -3.32 4.60
N SER A 64 -3.24 -2.58 4.89
CA SER A 64 -3.14 -1.17 5.23
C SER A 64 -2.78 -0.91 6.70
N HIS A 65 -3.02 -1.89 7.56
CA HIS A 65 -2.81 -1.80 9.00
C HIS A 65 -1.42 -2.26 9.43
N LYS A 66 -1.00 -1.83 10.63
CA LYS A 66 0.25 -2.29 11.23
C LYS A 66 0.22 -3.78 11.52
N THR A 67 1.37 -4.43 11.34
CA THR A 67 1.53 -5.86 11.62
C THR A 67 1.18 -6.17 13.08
N ASN A 68 0.22 -7.08 13.26
CA ASN A 68 -0.23 -7.55 14.58
C ASN A 68 0.31 -8.97 14.92
N ILE A 69 1.28 -9.46 14.14
CA ILE A 69 1.78 -10.84 14.21
C ILE A 69 2.86 -10.96 15.28
N GLN A 70 2.70 -11.94 16.17
CA GLN A 70 3.70 -12.26 17.19
C GLN A 70 4.78 -13.18 16.60
N THR A 71 5.99 -12.65 16.44
CA THR A 71 7.13 -13.35 15.80
C THR A 71 8.02 -14.14 16.77
N GLY A 72 7.65 -14.25 18.05
CA GLY A 72 8.47 -14.89 19.08
C GLY A 72 8.59 -16.43 19.02
N SER A 73 8.01 -17.06 18.00
CA SER A 73 7.99 -18.52 17.85
C SER A 73 9.13 -19.01 16.94
N ASN A 74 9.80 -20.10 17.33
CA ASN A 74 10.84 -20.75 16.51
C ASN A 74 10.31 -21.34 15.18
N PHE A 75 8.99 -21.41 15.02
CA PHE A 75 8.31 -21.87 13.82
C PHE A 75 6.99 -21.12 13.66
N LEU A 76 6.77 -20.52 12.49
CA LEU A 76 5.60 -19.69 12.19
C LEU A 76 5.02 -20.09 10.83
N ILE A 77 3.70 -20.29 10.74
CA ILE A 77 3.00 -20.59 9.49
C ILE A 77 2.06 -19.43 9.14
N TYR A 78 2.31 -18.78 8.01
CA TYR A 78 1.40 -17.79 7.42
C TYR A 78 0.44 -18.50 6.45
N ASN A 79 -0.86 -18.50 6.76
CA ASN A 79 -1.87 -19.15 5.91
C ASN A 79 -2.52 -18.13 4.95
N VAL A 80 -2.11 -18.18 3.68
CA VAL A 80 -2.65 -17.32 2.60
C VAL A 80 -3.80 -17.97 1.81
N LYS A 81 -4.28 -19.16 2.19
CA LYS A 81 -5.27 -19.93 1.42
C LYS A 81 -6.63 -19.20 1.27
N LYS A 82 -6.98 -18.36 2.24
CA LYS A 82 -8.24 -17.61 2.27
C LYS A 82 -8.13 -16.17 1.74
N LEU A 83 -6.95 -15.74 1.27
CA LEU A 83 -6.88 -14.46 0.56
C LEU A 83 -7.67 -14.59 -0.75
N GLY A 84 -8.55 -13.61 -1.02
CA GLY A 84 -9.17 -13.47 -2.33
C GLY A 84 -8.10 -13.30 -3.41
N ASP A 85 -8.41 -13.66 -4.65
CA ASP A 85 -7.41 -13.71 -5.72
C ASP A 85 -6.74 -12.34 -5.99
N GLU A 86 -7.48 -11.24 -5.77
CA GLU A 86 -6.94 -9.86 -5.83
C GLU A 86 -5.93 -9.57 -4.72
N LEU A 87 -6.19 -10.06 -3.49
CA LEU A 87 -5.28 -9.89 -2.36
C LEU A 87 -4.04 -10.78 -2.47
N LYS A 88 -4.18 -11.98 -3.05
CA LYS A 88 -3.03 -12.88 -3.26
C LYS A 88 -1.95 -12.24 -4.12
N GLN A 89 -2.33 -11.49 -5.14
CA GLN A 89 -1.37 -10.80 -6.01
C GLN A 89 -0.58 -9.73 -5.24
N ILE A 90 -1.22 -9.03 -4.31
CA ILE A 90 -0.57 -8.04 -3.45
C ILE A 90 0.31 -8.73 -2.39
N ALA A 91 -0.16 -9.84 -1.82
CA ALA A 91 0.49 -10.56 -0.73
C ALA A 91 1.78 -11.30 -1.12
N LEU A 92 1.85 -11.78 -2.37
CA LEU A 92 2.92 -12.66 -2.87
C LEU A 92 3.90 -11.92 -3.78
N MET A 93 3.81 -10.59 -3.86
CA MET A 93 4.73 -9.74 -4.62
C MET A 93 6.12 -9.67 -3.99
#